data_AF-A0A2G2UWZ3-F1
#
_entry.id   AF-A0A2G2UWZ3-F1
#
_cell.length_a   1.000
_cell.length_b   1.000
_cell.length_c   1.000
_cell.angle_alpha   90.00
_cell.angle_beta   90.00
_cell.angle_gamma   90.00
#
_symmetry.space_group_name_H-M   'P 1'
#
loop_
_entity.id
_entity.type
_entity.pdbx_description
1 polymer ?
#
loop_
_entity_poly.entity_id
_entity_poly.type
_entity_poly.pdbx_seq_one_letter_code
_entity_poly.pdbx_strand_id
1 'polypeptide(L)'
;MDIVLGILTSIAEHLLVPAARQIGYVFCYRRNIRSLENESDKLEGIRSGVEQRKAAEWTNLQVISPDVEAWLTSVDRTTVDVAVLLRRRVEVERGCLYGWCPNLKSRYALSRKAKKIEQAMIGLQSQENRRRKRLWKL
;
A
#
# COMPACT_ATOMS: atom_id res chain seq x y z
N MET A 1 20.83 -37.90 -20.80
CA MET A 1 20.49 -36.51 -21.21
C MET A 1 20.05 -35.72 -19.97
N ASP A 2 20.78 -35.86 -18.86
CA ASP A 2 20.25 -35.52 -17.53
C ASP A 2 20.94 -34.30 -16.91
N ILE A 3 22.16 -34.02 -17.36
CA ILE A 3 22.95 -32.86 -16.95
C ILE A 3 22.31 -31.57 -17.48
N VAL A 4 21.84 -31.58 -18.73
CA VAL A 4 21.16 -30.43 -19.35
C VAL A 4 19.85 -30.12 -18.63
N LEU A 5 19.10 -31.14 -18.23
CA LEU A 5 17.84 -30.99 -17.49
C LEU A 5 18.08 -30.45 -16.06
N GLY A 6 19.11 -30.96 -15.36
CA GLY A 6 19.48 -30.50 -14.03
C GLY A 6 20.00 -29.06 -13.98
N ILE A 7 20.71 -28.61 -15.02
CA ILE A 7 21.14 -27.21 -15.17
C ILE A 7 19.92 -26.32 -15.42
N LEU A 8 18.98 -26.76 -16.27
CA LEU A 8 17.78 -26.00 -16.60
C LEU A 8 16.86 -25.81 -15.38
N THR A 9 16.70 -26.84 -14.53
CA THR A 9 15.91 -26.75 -13.29
C THR A 9 16.56 -25.84 -12.24
N SER A 10 17.88 -25.92 -12.07
CA SER A 10 18.60 -25.06 -11.11
C SER A 10 18.57 -23.57 -11.52
N ILE A 11 18.71 -23.29 -12.82
CA ILE A 11 18.55 -21.94 -13.38
C ILE A 11 17.09 -21.46 -13.25
N ALA A 12 16.13 -22.35 -13.52
CA ALA A 12 14.72 -22.06 -13.37
C ALA A 12 14.39 -21.62 -11.93
N GLU A 13 14.85 -22.33 -10.91
CA GLU A 13 14.55 -21.98 -9.51
C GLU A 13 15.18 -20.66 -9.07
N HIS A 14 16.45 -20.41 -9.43
CA HIS A 14 17.18 -19.22 -8.97
C HIS A 14 16.84 -17.94 -9.74
N LEU A 15 16.50 -18.04 -11.03
CA LEU A 15 16.15 -16.89 -11.86
C LEU A 15 14.64 -16.68 -11.97
N LEU A 16 13.83 -17.74 -12.04
CA LEU A 16 12.38 -17.58 -12.17
C LEU A 16 11.76 -17.10 -10.88
N VAL A 17 12.25 -17.45 -9.69
CA VAL A 17 11.61 -16.97 -8.44
C VAL A 17 11.73 -15.43 -8.31
N PRO A 18 12.91 -14.79 -8.49
CA PRO A 18 13.01 -13.34 -8.52
C PRO A 18 12.31 -12.71 -9.72
N ALA A 19 12.43 -13.30 -10.92
CA ALA A 19 11.81 -12.77 -12.13
C ALA A 19 10.27 -12.87 -12.08
N ALA A 20 9.70 -13.98 -11.62
CA ALA A 20 8.27 -14.15 -11.39
C ALA A 20 7.75 -13.19 -10.32
N ARG A 21 8.55 -12.90 -9.28
CA ARG A 21 8.20 -11.87 -8.30
C ARG A 21 8.16 -10.48 -8.93
N GLN A 22 9.08 -10.16 -9.86
CA GLN A 22 9.07 -8.88 -10.57
C GLN A 22 7.98 -8.78 -11.64
N ILE A 23 7.80 -9.83 -12.45
CA ILE A 23 6.79 -9.96 -13.51
C ILE A 23 5.38 -10.00 -12.90
N GLY A 24 5.23 -10.64 -11.75
CA GLY A 24 3.98 -10.71 -11.00
C GLY A 24 3.40 -9.33 -10.67
N TYR A 25 4.23 -8.31 -10.42
CA TYR A 25 3.74 -6.94 -10.20
C TYR A 25 3.11 -6.31 -11.44
N VAL A 26 3.53 -6.71 -12.64
CA VAL A 26 2.98 -6.23 -13.91
C VAL A 26 1.65 -6.93 -14.19
N PHE A 27 1.59 -8.25 -14.04
CA PHE A 27 0.36 -9.03 -14.27
C PHE A 27 -0.71 -8.81 -13.18
N CYS A 28 -0.30 -8.63 -11.92
CA CYS A 28 -1.20 -8.35 -10.79
C CYS A 28 -1.52 -6.86 -10.61
N TYR A 29 -1.12 -6.00 -11.54
CA TYR A 29 -1.29 -4.54 -11.45
C TYR A 29 -2.72 -4.14 -11.03
N ARG A 30 -3.74 -4.62 -11.76
CA ARG A 30 -5.15 -4.29 -11.47
C ARG A 30 -5.59 -4.74 -10.09
N ARG A 31 -5.14 -5.92 -9.65
CA ARG A 31 -5.45 -6.46 -8.33
C ARG A 31 -4.81 -5.65 -7.21
N ASN A 32 -3.55 -5.25 -7.40
CA ASN A 32 -2.82 -4.43 -6.43
C ASN A 32 -3.44 -3.03 -6.27
N ILE A 33 -3.86 -2.40 -7.37
CA ILE A 33 -4.56 -1.10 -7.32
C ILE A 33 -5.89 -1.23 -6.58
N ARG A 34 -6.71 -2.24 -6.89
CA ARG A 34 -7.99 -2.46 -6.20
C ARG A 34 -7.82 -2.75 -4.71
N SER A 35 -6.76 -3.48 -4.34
CA SER A 35 -6.42 -3.74 -2.93
C SER A 35 -6.10 -2.43 -2.20
N LEU A 36 -5.31 -1.55 -2.83
CA LEU A 36 -4.99 -0.23 -2.29
C LEU A 36 -6.23 0.65 -2.12
N GLU A 37 -7.14 0.68 -3.10
CA GLU A 37 -8.41 1.42 -3.04
C GLU A 37 -9.24 0.94 -1.83
N ASN A 38 -9.45 -0.36 -1.70
CA ASN A 38 -10.21 -0.93 -0.58
C ASN A 38 -9.59 -0.63 0.80
N GLU A 39 -8.27 -0.66 0.93
CA GLU A 39 -7.59 -0.33 2.20
C GLU A 39 -7.61 1.18 2.49
N SER A 40 -7.63 2.02 1.46
CA SER A 40 -7.83 3.47 1.59
C SER A 40 -9.21 3.79 2.16
N ASP A 41 -10.27 3.19 1.62
CA ASP A 41 -11.65 3.41 2.08
C ASP A 41 -11.83 2.98 3.56
N LYS A 42 -11.23 1.84 3.94
CA LYS A 42 -11.22 1.40 5.34
C LYS A 42 -10.49 2.38 6.24
N LEU A 43 -9.34 2.90 5.80
CA LEU A 43 -8.55 3.84 6.57
C LEU A 43 -9.29 5.17 6.76
N GLU A 44 -10.00 5.64 5.74
CA GLU A 44 -10.86 6.83 5.83
C GLU A 44 -11.98 6.63 6.85
N GLY A 45 -12.65 5.47 6.86
CA GLY A 45 -13.64 5.13 7.87
C GLY A 45 -13.07 5.13 9.30
N ILE A 46 -11.86 4.62 9.49
CA ILE A 46 -11.16 4.65 10.78
C ILE A 46 -10.84 6.10 11.18
N ARG A 47 -10.32 6.91 10.23
CA ARG A 47 -10.00 8.33 10.45
C ARG A 47 -11.22 9.10 10.92
N SER A 48 -12.35 8.97 10.23
CA SER A 48 -13.61 9.63 10.61
C SER A 48 -14.01 9.28 12.05
N GLY A 49 -13.89 8.01 12.45
CA GLY A 49 -14.15 7.58 13.82
C GLY A 49 -13.15 8.15 14.85
N VAL A 50 -11.88 8.34 14.51
CA VAL A 50 -10.88 8.99 15.38
C VAL A 50 -11.20 10.47 15.53
N GLU A 51 -11.54 11.16 14.45
CA GLU A 51 -11.89 12.59 14.47
C GLU A 51 -13.14 12.86 15.32
N GLN A 52 -14.16 11.99 15.26
CA GLN A 52 -15.32 12.07 16.16
C GLN A 52 -14.94 11.88 17.64
N ARG A 53 -14.06 10.93 17.96
CA ARG A 53 -13.57 10.74 19.34
C ARG A 53 -12.77 11.95 19.82
N LYS A 54 -11.90 12.48 18.97
CA LYS A 54 -11.15 13.71 19.24
C LYS A 54 -12.10 14.87 19.50
N ALA A 55 -13.15 15.05 18.70
CA ALA A 55 -14.16 16.08 18.93
C ALA A 55 -14.86 15.91 20.29
N ALA A 56 -15.20 14.68 20.69
CA ALA A 56 -15.75 14.36 22.00
C ALA A 56 -14.76 14.56 23.17
N GLU A 57 -13.46 14.37 22.94
CA GLU A 57 -12.38 14.65 23.91
C GLU A 57 -12.04 16.13 24.02
N TRP A 58 -12.17 16.91 22.93
CA TRP A 58 -12.01 18.37 22.96
C TRP A 58 -13.05 19.05 23.85
N THR A 59 -14.29 18.55 23.86
CA THR A 59 -15.29 18.94 24.86
C THR A 59 -14.93 18.57 26.30
N ASN A 60 -13.97 17.65 26.50
CA ASN A 60 -13.53 17.13 27.80
C ASN A 60 -12.11 17.54 28.23
N LEU A 61 -11.46 18.51 27.56
CA LEU A 61 -10.19 19.14 27.99
C LEU A 61 -8.99 18.19 28.20
N GLN A 62 -8.93 17.03 27.52
CA GLN A 62 -7.73 16.17 27.57
C GLN A 62 -6.69 16.57 26.52
N VAL A 63 -5.43 16.66 26.96
CA VAL A 63 -4.26 16.87 26.10
C VAL A 63 -4.10 15.68 25.16
N ILE A 64 -4.13 15.93 23.84
CA ILE A 64 -3.92 14.90 22.82
C ILE A 64 -2.51 14.32 23.02
N SER A 65 -2.42 13.01 23.17
CA SER A 65 -1.15 12.31 23.33
C SER A 65 -0.24 12.57 22.11
N PRO A 66 1.05 12.91 22.30
CA PRO A 66 2.02 13.14 21.20
C PRO A 66 2.11 11.96 20.22
N ASP A 67 1.91 10.75 20.72
CA ASP A 67 1.88 9.54 19.91
C ASP A 67 0.68 9.50 18.94
N VAL A 68 -0.44 10.14 19.26
CA VAL A 68 -1.63 10.26 18.39
C VAL A 68 -1.34 11.27 17.29
N GLU A 69 -0.71 12.40 17.61
CA GLU A 69 -0.30 13.41 16.63
C GLU A 69 0.71 12.87 15.62
N ALA A 70 1.72 12.12 16.09
CA ALA A 70 2.68 11.45 15.21
C ALA A 70 2.03 10.42 14.28
N TRP A 71 1.00 9.71 14.77
CA TRP A 71 0.22 8.77 13.96
C TRP A 71 -0.60 9.51 12.89
N LEU A 72 -1.32 10.57 13.25
CA LEU A 72 -2.08 11.41 12.31
C LEU A 72 -1.18 11.98 11.20
N THR A 73 -0.02 12.52 11.58
CA THR A 73 0.97 13.04 10.63
C THR A 73 1.46 11.95 9.65
N SER A 74 1.61 10.72 10.14
CA SER A 74 2.03 9.58 9.31
C SER A 74 0.92 9.15 8.34
N VAL A 75 -0.35 9.24 8.76
CA VAL A 75 -1.51 9.03 7.90
C VAL A 75 -1.56 10.09 6.80
N ASP A 76 -1.44 11.37 7.14
CA ASP A 76 -1.49 12.47 6.16
C ASP A 76 -0.41 12.33 5.08
N ARG A 77 0.82 12.00 5.47
CA ARG A 77 1.91 11.72 4.50
C ARG A 77 1.56 10.56 3.57
N THR A 78 1.02 9.48 4.12
CA THR A 78 0.65 8.29 3.34
C THR A 78 -0.48 8.60 2.34
N THR A 79 -1.45 9.43 2.74
CA THR A 79 -2.54 9.91 1.86
C THR A 79 -2.00 10.75 0.71
N VAL A 80 -1.04 11.65 0.96
CA VAL A 80 -0.36 12.40 -0.12
C VAL A 80 0.34 11.45 -1.09
N ASP A 81 1.03 10.43 -0.58
CA ASP A 81 1.72 9.43 -1.41
C ASP A 81 0.75 8.63 -2.30
N VAL A 82 -0.45 8.30 -1.80
CA VAL A 82 -1.53 7.69 -2.59
C VAL A 82 -2.01 8.62 -3.69
N ALA A 83 -2.31 9.88 -3.38
CA ALA A 83 -2.80 10.85 -4.35
C ALA A 83 -1.80 11.03 -5.51
N VAL A 84 -0.51 11.13 -5.20
CA VAL A 84 0.57 11.19 -6.20
C VAL A 84 0.61 9.92 -7.06
N LEU A 85 0.46 8.74 -6.44
CA LEU A 85 0.47 7.46 -7.16
C LEU A 85 -0.73 7.33 -8.11
N LEU A 86 -1.93 7.69 -7.67
CA LEU A 86 -3.15 7.65 -8.47
C LEU A 86 -3.08 8.60 -9.67
N ARG A 87 -2.53 9.81 -9.48
CA ARG A 87 -2.27 10.73 -10.60
C ARG A 87 -1.32 10.11 -11.64
N ARG A 88 -0.22 9.51 -11.18
CA ARG A 88 0.75 8.84 -12.06
C ARG A 88 0.15 7.61 -12.75
N ARG A 89 -0.82 6.92 -12.12
CA ARG A 89 -1.55 5.81 -12.75
C ARG A 89 -2.27 6.26 -14.02
N VAL A 90 -2.95 7.41 -13.99
CA VAL A 90 -3.66 7.95 -15.16
C VAL A 90 -2.72 8.14 -16.35
N GLU A 91 -1.52 8.67 -16.10
CA GLU A 91 -0.47 8.84 -17.12
C GLU A 91 0.02 7.49 -17.67
N VAL A 92 0.27 6.52 -16.78
CA VAL A 92 0.74 5.18 -17.17
C VAL A 92 -0.31 4.39 -17.94
N GLU A 93 -1.59 4.59 -17.63
CA GLU A 93 -2.71 3.92 -18.29
C GLU A 93 -3.04 4.51 -19.66
N ARG A 94 -2.80 5.81 -19.89
CA ARG A 94 -2.86 6.40 -21.24
C ARG A 94 -1.89 5.71 -22.23
N GLY A 95 -0.77 5.19 -21.73
CA GLY A 95 0.20 4.41 -22.51
C GLY A 95 0.85 5.18 -23.67
N CYS A 96 1.57 4.45 -24.53
CA CYS A 96 2.01 4.95 -25.84
C CYS A 96 1.01 4.44 -26.90
N LEU A 97 0.80 5.19 -27.99
CA LEU A 97 -0.10 4.81 -29.09
C LEU A 97 -1.54 4.51 -28.61
N TYR A 98 -2.18 5.43 -27.90
CA TYR A 98 -3.56 5.27 -27.41
C TYR A 98 -3.81 3.95 -26.63
N GLY A 99 -2.82 3.51 -25.83
CA GLY A 99 -2.94 2.31 -25.00
C GLY A 99 -2.51 1.01 -25.68
N TRP A 100 -2.07 1.03 -26.95
CA TRP A 100 -1.60 -0.17 -27.66
C TRP A 100 -0.26 -0.69 -27.11
N CYS A 101 0.61 0.21 -26.63
CA CYS A 101 1.86 -0.17 -25.97
C CYS A 101 1.74 -0.02 -24.44
N PRO A 102 1.59 -1.13 -23.68
CA PRO A 102 1.63 -1.06 -22.23
C PRO A 102 3.03 -0.62 -21.78
N ASN A 103 3.13 0.49 -21.06
CA ASN A 103 4.39 0.94 -20.48
C ASN A 103 4.79 0.03 -19.29
N LEU A 104 5.39 -1.12 -19.59
CA LEU A 104 5.70 -2.19 -18.62
C LEU A 104 6.62 -1.70 -17.48
N LYS A 105 7.66 -0.91 -17.80
CA LYS A 105 8.60 -0.35 -16.81
C LYS A 105 7.88 0.58 -15.84
N SER A 106 7.02 1.45 -16.34
CA SER A 106 6.23 2.36 -15.50
C SER A 106 5.19 1.61 -14.68
N ARG A 107 4.50 0.61 -15.26
CA ARG A 107 3.58 -0.28 -14.54
C ARG A 107 4.27 -1.03 -13.40
N TYR A 108 5.46 -1.57 -13.65
CA TYR A 108 6.28 -2.22 -12.62
C TYR A 108 6.62 -1.27 -11.47
N ALA A 109 7.17 -0.09 -11.78
CA ALA A 109 7.54 0.90 -10.77
C ALA A 109 6.34 1.37 -9.93
N LEU A 110 5.19 1.58 -10.59
CA LEU A 110 3.96 2.02 -9.94
C LEU A 110 3.38 0.92 -9.04
N SER A 111 3.39 -0.33 -9.49
CA SER A 111 2.94 -1.50 -8.73
C SER A 111 3.82 -1.76 -7.49
N ARG A 112 5.15 -1.59 -7.61
CA ARG A 112 6.09 -1.64 -6.47
C ARG A 112 5.84 -0.52 -5.45
N LYS A 113 5.59 0.71 -5.92
CA LYS A 113 5.28 1.84 -5.03
C LYS A 113 3.94 1.60 -4.30
N ALA A 114 2.93 1.10 -5.01
CA ALA A 114 1.63 0.78 -4.44
C ALA A 114 1.76 -0.26 -3.31
N LYS A 115 2.54 -1.33 -3.53
CA LYS A 115 2.75 -2.36 -2.51
C LYS A 115 3.42 -1.83 -1.24
N LYS A 116 4.37 -0.89 -1.37
CA LYS A 116 5.03 -0.26 -0.21
C LYS A 116 4.06 0.61 0.59
N ILE A 117 3.24 1.40 -0.09
CA ILE A 117 2.24 2.26 0.55
C ILE A 117 1.17 1.41 1.25
N GLU A 118 0.68 0.35 0.60
CA GLU A 118 -0.26 -0.62 1.21
C GLU A 118 0.32 -1.22 2.51
N GLN A 119 1.60 -1.63 2.50
CA GLN A 119 2.25 -2.15 3.71
C GLN A 119 2.35 -1.11 4.83
N ALA A 120 2.62 0.15 4.49
CA ALA A 120 2.65 1.23 5.48
C ALA A 120 1.26 1.47 6.10
N MET A 121 0.20 1.46 5.29
CA MET A 121 -1.18 1.58 5.76
C MET A 121 -1.58 0.44 6.71
N ILE A 122 -1.27 -0.81 6.34
CA ILE A 122 -1.51 -1.97 7.21
C ILE A 122 -0.76 -1.81 8.55
N GLY A 123 0.47 -1.29 8.51
CA GLY A 123 1.24 -0.93 9.70
C GLY A 123 0.50 0.06 10.60
N LEU A 124 0.02 1.17 10.03
CA LEU A 124 -0.72 2.21 10.74
C LEU A 124 -2.05 1.69 11.34
N GLN A 125 -2.81 0.89 10.59
CA GLN A 125 -4.03 0.24 11.09
C GLN A 125 -3.73 -0.71 12.27
N SER A 126 -2.64 -1.48 12.16
CA SER A 126 -2.22 -2.40 13.23
C SER A 126 -1.80 -1.66 14.51
N GLN A 127 -1.14 -0.51 14.35
CA GLN A 127 -0.74 0.35 15.47
C GLN A 127 -1.99 0.87 16.19
N GLU A 128 -2.97 1.41 15.48
CA GLU A 128 -4.22 1.90 16.07
C GLU A 128 -5.02 0.77 16.75
N ASN A 129 -5.12 -0.40 16.12
CA ASN A 129 -5.77 -1.56 16.73
C ASN A 129 -5.12 -2.00 18.05
N ARG A 130 -3.79 -1.92 18.16
CA ARG A 130 -3.06 -2.19 19.42
C ARG A 130 -3.32 -1.12 20.48
N ARG A 131 -3.40 0.15 20.08
CA ARG A 131 -3.73 1.27 20.99
C ARG A 131 -5.12 1.09 21.56
N ARG A 132 -6.11 0.85 20.71
CA ARG A 132 -7.48 0.57 21.14
C ARG A 132 -7.49 -0.58 22.14
N LYS A 133 -6.92 -1.74 21.82
CA LYS A 133 -6.84 -2.89 22.76
C LYS A 133 -6.20 -2.57 24.12
N ARG A 134 -5.28 -1.59 24.21
CA ARG A 134 -4.68 -1.16 25.49
C ARG A 134 -5.64 -0.30 26.32
N LEU A 135 -6.41 0.57 25.66
CA LEU A 135 -7.44 1.39 26.32
C LEU A 135 -8.59 0.54 26.90
N TRP A 136 -8.90 -0.63 26.31
CA TRP A 136 -9.92 -1.56 26.82
C TRP A 136 -9.39 -2.56 27.87
N LYS A 137 -8.09 -2.52 28.19
CA LYS A 137 -7.46 -3.38 29.21
C LYS A 137 -7.16 -2.63 30.52
N LEU A 138 -7.35 -1.32 30.53
CA LEU A 138 -7.29 -0.43 31.69
C LEU A 138 -8.73 -0.16 32.14
#